data_AF-A0A7V9EZ94-F1
#
_entry.id   AF-A0A7V9EZ94-F1
#
_cell.length_a   1.000
_cell.length_b   1.000
_cell.length_c   1.000
_cell.angle_alpha   90.00
_cell.angle_beta   90.00
_cell.angle_gamma   90.00
#
_symmetry.space_group_name_H-M   'P 1'
#
loop_
_entity.id
_entity.type
_entity.pdbx_description
1 polymer ?
#
loop_
_entity_poly.entity_id
_entity_poly.type
_entity_poly.pdbx_seq_one_letter_code
_entity_poly.pdbx_strand_id
1 'polypeptide(L)'
;MSIPVAVDALAGPIEERGSTAYLVTVRTDDRPHVVAVTVAWRGETLVVGAGRTTTANVERHPDVTLVWAARPGSAYSLIVDGTARPLAAADDLSLVIEPRKAVLHRTPEGDPSIPSCITVLPRP
;
A
#
# COMPACT_ATOMS: atom_id res chain seq x y z
N MET A 1 -16.44 -7.74 -5.48
CA MET A 1 -16.86 -8.24 -4.15
C MET A 1 -15.73 -7.98 -3.17
N SER A 2 -16.02 -7.53 -1.95
CA SER A 2 -15.02 -7.30 -0.90
C SER A 2 -15.35 -8.08 0.36
N ILE A 3 -14.33 -8.66 0.98
CA ILE A 3 -14.43 -9.36 2.27
C ILE A 3 -13.68 -8.52 3.30
N PRO A 4 -14.30 -8.10 4.41
CA PRO A 4 -13.60 -7.34 5.44
C PRO A 4 -12.51 -8.18 6.12
N VAL A 5 -11.42 -7.54 6.48
CA VAL A 5 -10.33 -8.12 7.28
C VAL A 5 -10.24 -7.32 8.57
N ALA A 6 -10.30 -8.00 9.71
CA ALA A 6 -10.08 -7.36 11.01
C ALA A 6 -8.62 -6.88 11.10
N VAL A 7 -8.40 -5.68 11.66
CA VAL A 7 -7.05 -5.10 11.78
C VAL A 7 -6.13 -6.02 12.58
N ASP A 8 -6.62 -6.62 13.66
CA ASP A 8 -5.84 -7.54 14.51
C ASP A 8 -5.47 -8.85 13.80
N ALA A 9 -6.17 -9.18 12.71
CA ALA A 9 -5.91 -10.36 11.88
C ALA A 9 -5.07 -10.04 10.63
N LEU A 10 -4.61 -8.79 10.46
CA LEU A 10 -3.99 -8.31 9.21
C LEU A 10 -2.59 -8.87 8.95
N ALA A 11 -1.88 -9.29 9.99
CA ALA A 11 -0.54 -9.88 9.86
C ALA A 11 -0.51 -11.09 8.92
N GLY A 12 -1.45 -12.03 9.09
CA GLY A 12 -1.53 -13.25 8.25
C GLY A 12 -1.70 -12.94 6.76
N PRO A 13 -2.73 -12.17 6.34
CA PRO A 13 -2.91 -11.77 4.95
C PRO A 13 -1.73 -11.01 4.33
N ILE A 14 -0.95 -10.26 5.12
CA ILE A 14 0.25 -9.57 4.66
C ILE A 14 1.41 -10.57 4.50
N GLU A 15 1.65 -11.46 5.47
CA GLU A 15 2.66 -12.51 5.38
C GLU A 15 2.42 -13.41 4.15
N GLU A 16 1.17 -13.82 3.95
CA GLU A 16 0.72 -14.56 2.76
C GLU A 16 0.90 -13.81 1.45
N ARG A 17 1.12 -12.49 1.45
CA ARG A 17 1.31 -11.63 0.27
C ARG A 17 2.75 -11.13 0.09
N GLY A 18 3.57 -11.22 1.13
CA GLY A 18 4.92 -10.71 1.16
C GLY A 18 4.96 -9.20 1.42
N SER A 19 6.17 -8.68 1.53
CA SER A 19 6.41 -7.30 1.98
C SER A 19 6.21 -6.25 0.89
N THR A 20 6.03 -6.62 -0.38
CA THR A 20 5.87 -5.64 -1.46
C THR A 20 4.41 -5.20 -1.60
N ALA A 21 4.16 -3.90 -1.49
CA ALA A 21 2.86 -3.27 -1.70
C ALA A 21 3.00 -1.98 -2.51
N TYR A 22 1.87 -1.44 -2.96
CA TYR A 22 1.77 -0.08 -3.48
C TYR A 22 1.20 0.84 -2.40
N LEU A 23 1.90 1.93 -2.10
CA LEU A 23 1.40 2.99 -1.24
C LEU A 23 0.77 4.08 -2.10
N VAL A 24 -0.49 4.39 -1.81
CA VAL A 24 -1.24 5.50 -2.39
C VAL A 24 -1.28 6.64 -1.38
N THR A 25 -0.80 7.80 -1.80
CA THR A 25 -0.87 9.07 -1.05
C THR A 25 -1.56 10.13 -1.90
N VAL A 26 -2.00 11.22 -1.26
CA VAL A 26 -2.53 12.39 -1.97
C VAL A 26 -1.46 13.48 -2.00
N ARG A 27 -1.15 13.97 -3.20
CA ARG A 27 -0.23 15.10 -3.40
C ARG A 27 -0.84 16.38 -2.88
N THR A 28 0.01 17.40 -2.68
CA THR A 28 -0.42 18.73 -2.27
C THR A 28 -1.30 19.46 -3.29
N ASP A 29 -1.38 18.96 -4.53
CA ASP A 29 -2.30 19.41 -5.59
C ASP A 29 -3.55 18.52 -5.73
N ASP A 30 -3.90 17.77 -4.68
CA ASP A 30 -5.05 16.87 -4.58
C ASP A 30 -5.07 15.71 -5.60
N ARG A 31 -3.91 15.36 -6.17
CA ARG A 31 -3.77 14.23 -7.11
C ARG A 31 -3.24 12.97 -6.43
N PRO A 32 -3.66 11.76 -6.84
CA PRO A 32 -3.11 10.52 -6.31
C PRO A 32 -1.63 10.36 -6.70
N HIS A 33 -0.84 9.83 -5.79
CA HIS A 33 0.54 9.42 -6.01
C HIS A 33 0.74 8.00 -5.51
N VAL A 34 1.23 7.14 -6.40
CA VAL A 34 1.44 5.72 -6.14
C VAL A 34 2.92 5.39 -6.25
N VAL A 35 3.43 4.67 -5.26
CA VAL A 35 4.82 4.16 -5.23
C VAL A 35 4.83 2.72 -4.73
N ALA A 36 5.74 1.89 -5.26
CA ALA A 36 6.00 0.58 -4.69
C ALA A 36 6.84 0.73 -3.41
N VAL A 37 6.48 0.01 -2.35
CA VAL A 37 7.14 0.06 -1.04
C VAL A 37 7.38 -1.35 -0.50
N THR A 38 8.39 -1.46 0.34
CA THR A 38 8.57 -2.62 1.22
C THR A 38 7.94 -2.30 2.57
N VAL A 39 7.00 -3.14 2.98
CA VAL A 39 6.23 -3.03 4.21
C VAL A 39 6.79 -3.97 5.25
N ALA A 40 7.07 -3.44 6.44
CA ALA A 40 7.44 -4.21 7.62
C ALA A 40 6.34 -4.09 8.68
N TRP A 41 5.88 -5.22 9.21
CA TRP A 41 4.97 -5.24 10.35
C TRP A 41 5.74 -5.01 11.66
N ARG A 42 5.31 -4.05 12.47
CA ARG A 42 5.93 -3.66 13.75
C ARG A 42 4.85 -3.44 14.81
N GLY A 43 4.62 -4.47 15.63
CA GLY A 43 3.59 -4.43 16.67
C GLY A 43 2.19 -4.39 16.05
N GLU A 44 1.53 -3.25 16.12
CA GLU A 44 0.21 -2.99 15.53
C GLU A 44 0.27 -2.04 14.32
N THR A 45 1.48 -1.65 13.91
CA THR A 45 1.70 -0.66 12.86
C THR A 45 2.50 -1.23 11.69
N LEU A 46 2.35 -0.57 10.55
CA LEU A 46 3.11 -0.85 9.34
C LEU A 46 4.19 0.21 9.17
N VAL A 47 5.42 -0.21 8.90
CA VAL A 47 6.53 0.69 8.60
C VAL A 47 6.94 0.53 7.15
N VAL A 48 7.06 1.64 6.45
CA VAL A 48 7.49 1.70 5.04
C VAL A 48 8.58 2.73 4.87
N GLY A 49 9.53 2.45 3.99
CA GLY A 49 10.45 3.49 3.49
C GLY A 49 9.68 4.50 2.63
N ALA A 50 10.06 5.77 2.70
CA ALA A 50 9.39 6.85 1.98
C ALA A 50 10.40 7.86 1.42
N GLY A 51 10.13 8.36 0.20
CA GLY A 51 10.86 9.48 -0.36
C GLY A 51 10.31 10.82 0.13
N ARG A 52 11.07 11.91 -0.09
CA ARG A 52 10.67 13.28 0.26
C ARG A 52 9.25 13.65 -0.18
N THR A 53 8.86 13.27 -1.41
CA THR A 53 7.50 13.51 -1.94
C THR A 53 6.44 12.81 -1.11
N THR A 54 6.63 11.51 -0.82
CA THR A 54 5.69 10.72 -0.03
C THR A 54 5.58 11.26 1.40
N THR A 55 6.70 11.68 2.00
CA THR A 55 6.71 12.33 3.33
C THR A 55 5.92 13.64 3.31
N ALA A 56 6.20 14.54 2.36
CA ALA A 56 5.48 15.82 2.24
C ALA A 56 3.99 15.64 1.97
N ASN A 57 3.61 14.63 1.18
CA ASN A 57 2.22 14.25 0.96
C ASN A 57 1.54 13.87 2.27
N VAL A 58 2.16 13.00 3.07
CA VAL A 58 1.60 12.51 4.34
C VAL A 58 1.52 13.59 5.41
N GLU A 59 2.49 14.52 5.46
CA GLU A 59 2.44 15.67 6.36
C GLU A 59 1.22 16.57 6.09
N ARG A 60 0.75 16.62 4.83
CA ARG A 60 -0.42 17.40 4.43
C ARG A 60 -1.72 16.60 4.47
N HIS A 61 -1.68 15.35 4.00
CA HIS A 61 -2.80 14.43 3.85
C HIS A 61 -2.39 13.08 4.46
N PRO A 62 -2.66 12.85 5.75
CA PRO A 62 -2.15 11.68 6.44
C PRO A 62 -2.89 10.39 6.07
N ASP A 63 -4.05 10.47 5.43
CA ASP A 63 -4.80 9.29 4.99
C ASP A 63 -4.13 8.64 3.79
N VAL A 64 -3.84 7.35 3.93
CA VAL A 64 -3.14 6.55 2.92
C VAL A 64 -3.83 5.21 2.69
N THR A 65 -3.57 4.62 1.52
CA THR A 65 -3.98 3.25 1.20
C THR A 65 -2.77 2.43 0.78
N LEU A 66 -2.60 1.26 1.37
CA LEU A 66 -1.68 0.22 0.89
C LEU A 66 -2.46 -0.81 0.08
N VAL A 67 -1.90 -1.21 -1.06
CA VAL A 67 -2.46 -2.23 -1.95
C VAL A 67 -1.43 -3.31 -2.20
N TRP A 68 -1.73 -4.52 -1.77
CA TRP A 68 -1.06 -5.71 -2.26
C TRP A 68 -1.86 -6.27 -3.43
N ALA A 69 -1.28 -6.19 -4.63
CA ALA A 69 -1.87 -6.74 -5.83
C ALA A 69 -2.15 -8.25 -5.68
N ALA A 70 -3.17 -8.74 -6.37
CA ALA A 70 -3.43 -10.16 -6.46
C ALA A 70 -2.21 -10.87 -7.08
N ARG A 71 -1.69 -11.88 -6.37
CA ARG A 71 -0.67 -12.76 -6.92
C ARG A 71 -1.25 -13.57 -8.09
N PRO A 72 -0.43 -14.06 -9.03
CA PRO A 72 -0.87 -15.06 -10.01
C PRO A 72 -1.58 -16.23 -9.31
N GLY A 73 -2.79 -16.56 -9.77
CA GLY A 73 -3.64 -17.59 -9.16
C GLY A 73 -4.44 -17.16 -7.93
N SER A 74 -4.30 -15.93 -7.44
CA SER A 74 -5.16 -15.36 -6.39
C SER A 74 -6.33 -14.59 -7.00
N ALA A 75 -7.53 -14.82 -6.47
CA ALA A 75 -8.71 -14.03 -6.82
C ALA A 75 -8.80 -12.70 -6.04
N TYR A 76 -7.86 -12.39 -5.14
CA TYR A 76 -7.99 -11.25 -4.22
C TYR A 76 -6.71 -10.42 -4.11
N SER A 77 -6.89 -9.10 -4.20
CA SER A 77 -5.95 -8.09 -3.70
C SER A 77 -6.27 -7.77 -2.24
N LEU A 78 -5.27 -7.40 -1.45
CA LEU A 78 -5.47 -6.86 -0.10
C LEU A 78 -5.32 -5.34 -0.18
N ILE A 79 -6.32 -4.64 0.36
CA ILE A 79 -6.33 -3.17 0.45
C ILE A 79 -6.42 -2.81 1.93
N VAL A 80 -5.53 -1.95 2.38
CA VAL A 80 -5.45 -1.48 3.77
C VAL A 80 -5.45 0.04 3.76
N ASP A 81 -6.50 0.63 4.31
CA ASP A 81 -6.54 2.06 4.58
C ASP A 81 -5.99 2.33 5.98
N GLY A 82 -5.24 3.42 6.12
CA GLY A 82 -4.65 3.80 7.39
C GLY A 82 -4.28 5.27 7.45
N THR A 83 -3.82 5.69 8.60
CA THR A 83 -3.28 7.04 8.82
C THR A 83 -1.77 6.93 8.98
N ALA A 84 -1.04 7.71 8.20
CA ALA A 84 0.42 7.72 8.17
C ALA A 84 0.98 8.94 8.89
N ARG A 85 2.16 8.78 9.47
CA ARG A 85 2.99 9.88 9.96
C ARG A 85 4.46 9.62 9.68
N PRO A 86 5.28 10.66 9.46
CA PRO A 86 6.73 10.51 9.38
C PRO A 86 7.28 9.88 10.65
N LEU A 87 8.20 8.94 10.48
CA LEU A 87 9.01 8.40 11.55
C LEU A 87 10.39 9.04 11.47
N ALA A 88 10.75 9.82 12.48
CA ALA A 88 12.06 10.45 12.57
C ALA A 88 13.12 9.39 12.93
N ALA A 89 13.75 8.81 11.91
CA ALA A 89 14.96 8.00 12.05
C ALA A 89 16.15 8.78 11.50
N ALA A 90 17.34 8.58 12.07
CA ALA A 90 18.51 9.44 11.88
C ALA A 90 18.99 9.54 10.41
N ASP A 91 18.76 8.50 9.59
CA ASP A 91 19.31 8.42 8.23
C ASP A 91 18.31 8.04 7.13
N ASP A 92 17.11 7.54 7.47
CA ASP A 92 16.12 7.08 6.50
C ASP A 92 14.74 7.68 6.73
N LEU A 93 14.18 8.29 5.69
CA LEU A 93 12.80 8.75 5.67
C LEU A 93 11.89 7.52 5.62
N SER A 94 11.11 7.35 6.69
CA SER A 94 10.14 6.27 6.81
C SER A 94 8.81 6.82 7.30
N LEU A 95 7.76 6.06 7.04
CA LEU A 95 6.42 6.32 7.56
C LEU A 95 6.02 5.17 8.45
N VAL A 96 5.34 5.51 9.54
CA VAL A 96 4.55 4.55 10.31
C VAL A 96 3.08 4.78 9.96
N ILE A 97 2.38 3.68 9.69
CA ILE A 97 1.00 3.66 9.24
C ILE A 97 0.20 2.85 10.25
N GLU A 98 -0.83 3.47 10.80
CA GLU A 98 -1.82 2.86 11.69
C GLU A 98 -2.99 2.36 10.83
N PRO A 99 -3.17 1.04 10.66
CA PRO A 99 -4.27 0.50 9.86
C PRO A 99 -5.63 0.84 10.50
N ARG A 100 -6.59 1.27 9.68
CA ARG A 100 -7.96 1.63 10.11
C ARG A 100 -9.02 0.74 9.51
N LYS A 101 -8.78 0.23 8.30
CA LYS A 101 -9.69 -0.64 7.58
C LYS A 101 -8.91 -1.53 6.63
N ALA A 102 -9.31 -2.78 6.51
CA ALA A 102 -8.73 -3.69 5.53
C ALA A 102 -9.80 -4.53 4.84
N VAL A 103 -9.59 -4.81 3.55
CA VAL A 103 -10.46 -5.68 2.76
C VAL A 103 -9.65 -6.56 1.81
N LEU A 104 -10.13 -7.78 1.61
CA LEU A 104 -9.79 -8.58 0.43
C LEU A 104 -10.74 -8.19 -0.69
N HIS A 105 -10.23 -7.53 -1.73
CA HIS A 105 -11.00 -7.12 -2.89
C HIS A 105 -10.82 -8.13 -4.02
N ARG A 106 -11.95 -8.71 -4.49
CA ARG A 106 -11.93 -9.68 -5.58
C ARG A 106 -11.47 -9.00 -6.87
N THR A 107 -10.44 -9.53 -7.49
CA THR A 107 -10.01 -9.14 -8.83
C THR A 107 -10.85 -9.90 -9.87
N PRO A 108 -11.25 -9.26 -10.97
CA PRO A 108 -11.70 -9.99 -12.15
C PRO A 108 -10.50 -10.82 -12.60
N GLU A 109 -10.65 -12.15 -12.62
CA GLU A 109 -9.58 -13.10 -12.85
C GLU A 109 -8.72 -12.68 -14.06
N GLY A 110 -7.47 -12.29 -13.79
CA GLY A 110 -6.48 -12.03 -14.82
C GLY A 110 -5.79 -13.34 -15.15
N ASP A 111 -5.79 -13.72 -16.42
CA ASP A 111 -5.01 -14.82 -16.94
C ASP A 111 -3.56 -14.73 -16.41
N PRO A 112 -3.07 -15.70 -15.61
CA PRO A 112 -1.73 -15.66 -15.03
C PRO A 112 -0.61 -15.70 -16.07
N SER A 113 -0.94 -15.95 -17.35
CA SER A 113 0.00 -15.94 -18.48
C SER A 113 0.21 -14.56 -19.12
N ILE A 114 -0.54 -13.52 -18.72
CA ILE A 114 -0.41 -12.17 -19.28
C ILE A 114 0.22 -11.22 -18.24
N PRO A 115 1.34 -10.54 -18.55
CA PRO A 115 1.93 -9.56 -17.64
C PRO A 115 0.96 -8.40 -17.39
N SER A 116 0.59 -8.17 -16.13
CA SER A 116 -0.46 -7.20 -15.75
C SER A 116 0.04 -5.76 -15.59
N CYS A 117 1.29 -5.45 -15.94
CA CYS A 117 1.85 -4.10 -15.80
C CYS A 117 2.60 -3.70 -17.07
N ILE A 118 1.92 -3.01 -17.99
CA ILE A 118 2.54 -2.34 -19.13
C ILE A 118 2.93 -0.90 -18.75
N THR A 119 4.16 -0.49 -19.08
CA THR A 119 4.58 0.91 -18.94
C THR A 119 3.80 1.77 -19.93
N VAL A 120 2.94 2.66 -19.43
CA VAL A 120 2.32 3.69 -20.26
C VAL A 120 3.37 4.78 -20.48
N LEU A 121 3.94 4.83 -21.68
CA LEU A 121 4.81 5.92 -22.09
C LEU A 121 3.99 7.20 -22.26
N PRO A 122 4.49 8.37 -21.84
CA PRO A 122 3.82 9.63 -22.12
C PRO A 122 3.64 9.80 -23.64
N ARG A 123 2.52 10.39 -24.05
CA ARG A 123 2.35 10.79 -25.45
C ARG A 123 3.44 11.80 -25.82
N PRO A 124 4.02 11.72 -27.03
CA PRO A 124 5.01 12.67 -27.50
C PRO A 124 4.45 14.10 -27.56
#